data_AF-A0A316UDX7-F1
#
_entry.id   AF-A0A316UDX7-F1
#
_cell.length_a   1.000
_cell.length_b   1.000
_cell.length_c   1.000
_cell.angle_alpha   90.00
_cell.angle_beta   90.00
_cell.angle_gamma   90.00
#
_symmetry.space_group_name_H-M   'P 1'
#
loop_
_entity.id
_entity.type
_entity.pdbx_description
1 polymer ?
#
loop_
_entity_poly.entity_id
_entity_poly.type
_entity_poly.pdbx_seq_one_letter_code
_entity_poly.pdbx_strand_id
1 'polypeptide(L)'
;MTSTFSTHPRRLPPRAASIDYSLYLVTGRELLPPGVDYYEHLDQTLRGGKVTVVQIREKHVDNGEFLDIAQRSLAICDKYSVPMLINDNLSVALCLPDRVGLHIGQEDIPVAEARNLLGDDRLLGLSVHTAEQARQALSNGHADYAGVGPVYGTQSKVGITSDKVLGPKGAAAVVAALSDPSSSRRIPCVLIGGINAATCARSLTGAASYANQPDGVAVISGIVSRRDPEVAAEELSTIVGDFKSRVESAGRAPSSTRWQDESLPLLAADLLAYHRSAPLGPPLIQTITSHVSSTMSANIALAFFSSPIMSHQEVEAADLGRVTGAVVLNIGTISEESRRGMTAVGREANRGGKPVVLDPVGVGASAFRKSCVEQILSETQVTLIKGNAAELGAIAGITEVTSRGVDSGAGTLSDPVSLVRTLARREKCLILLTGKTDYLSDGDAVFLCETGHERASQITGTGCALGVMLAAGMASACIQAKQSAQEGSTGVAHNETASLTTLLVKASHRALLLGALTGLLTMNIAAELAAERHDVRGPGSFIPALIDEIANLDADTLRKRAKVRLA
;
A
#
# COMPACT_ATOMS: atom_id res chain seq x y z
N MET A 1 4.29 -68.46 18.34
CA MET A 1 5.55 -67.69 18.44
C MET A 1 5.40 -66.49 17.54
N THR A 2 5.35 -65.33 18.18
CA THR A 2 4.97 -64.00 17.69
C THR A 2 5.95 -63.44 16.68
N SER A 3 5.46 -62.98 15.53
CA SER A 3 6.25 -62.21 14.56
C SER A 3 6.43 -60.77 15.06
N THR A 4 7.68 -60.33 15.08
CA THR A 4 8.10 -58.99 15.47
C THR A 4 7.86 -58.03 14.32
N PHE A 5 6.83 -57.21 14.41
CA PHE A 5 6.70 -55.99 13.61
C PHE A 5 7.78 -55.00 14.06
N SER A 6 8.65 -54.63 13.13
CA SER A 6 9.64 -53.57 13.28
C SER A 6 8.92 -52.24 13.51
N THR A 7 9.01 -51.71 14.72
CA THR A 7 8.54 -50.38 15.10
C THR A 7 9.59 -49.35 14.71
N HIS A 8 9.51 -48.85 13.47
CA HIS A 8 10.09 -47.53 13.21
C HIS A 8 9.37 -46.50 14.08
N PRO A 9 10.09 -45.62 14.79
CA PRO A 9 9.45 -44.58 15.59
C PRO A 9 8.66 -43.69 14.64
N ARG A 10 7.33 -43.70 14.77
CA ARG A 10 6.46 -42.69 14.18
C ARG A 10 6.94 -41.35 14.75
N ARG A 11 7.69 -40.58 13.96
CA ARG A 11 7.74 -39.13 14.16
C ARG A 11 6.31 -38.66 13.96
N LEU A 12 5.60 -38.42 15.07
CA LEU A 12 4.39 -37.61 15.06
C LEU A 12 4.72 -36.32 14.28
N PRO A 13 3.92 -35.91 13.30
CA PRO A 13 4.09 -34.57 12.73
C PRO A 13 3.97 -33.57 13.89
N PRO A 14 4.83 -32.52 13.91
CA PRO A 14 4.74 -31.52 14.94
C PRO A 14 3.39 -30.82 14.80
N ARG A 15 2.61 -30.82 15.89
CA ARG A 15 1.45 -29.94 16.13
C ARG A 15 1.68 -28.59 15.46
N ALA A 16 0.94 -28.24 14.40
CA ALA A 16 1.01 -26.97 13.68
C ALA A 16 2.39 -26.26 13.78
N ALA A 17 3.50 -26.95 13.46
CA ALA A 17 4.76 -26.24 13.25
C ALA A 17 4.46 -25.23 12.13
N SER A 18 4.72 -23.95 12.41
CA SER A 18 4.15 -22.81 11.69
C SER A 18 4.27 -22.99 10.18
N ILE A 19 3.16 -23.36 9.53
CA ILE A 19 3.09 -23.42 8.06
C ILE A 19 3.44 -22.02 7.55
N ASP A 20 4.42 -21.97 6.66
CA ASP A 20 4.78 -20.71 6.01
C ASP A 20 3.78 -20.41 4.89
N TYR A 21 2.86 -19.49 5.14
CA TYR A 21 1.86 -19.07 4.17
C TYR A 21 2.35 -17.98 3.20
N SER A 22 3.65 -17.68 3.16
CA SER A 22 4.22 -16.58 2.36
C SER A 22 3.76 -16.61 0.90
N LEU A 23 3.97 -17.73 0.20
CA LEU A 23 3.55 -17.87 -1.20
C LEU A 23 2.84 -19.20 -1.40
N TYR A 24 1.52 -19.10 -1.50
CA TYR A 24 0.62 -20.23 -1.64
C TYR A 24 0.17 -20.37 -3.12
N LEU A 25 0.60 -21.43 -3.78
CA LEU A 25 0.12 -21.79 -5.11
C LEU A 25 -1.22 -22.52 -5.04
N VAL A 26 -2.19 -22.06 -5.81
CA VAL A 26 -3.42 -22.80 -6.11
C VAL A 26 -3.37 -23.21 -7.59
N THR A 27 -3.50 -24.51 -7.88
CA THR A 27 -3.39 -25.00 -9.25
C THR A 27 -4.61 -24.62 -10.10
N GLY A 28 -4.44 -24.69 -11.43
CA GLY A 28 -5.51 -24.46 -12.40
C GLY A 28 -5.06 -24.92 -13.78
N ARG A 29 -5.20 -26.22 -14.07
CA ARG A 29 -4.73 -26.84 -15.33
C ARG A 29 -5.30 -26.15 -16.55
N GLU A 30 -6.51 -25.63 -16.46
CA GLU A 30 -7.20 -24.88 -17.51
C GLU A 30 -6.53 -23.54 -17.87
N LEU A 31 -5.62 -23.06 -17.02
CA LEU A 31 -4.93 -21.77 -17.17
C LEU A 31 -3.48 -21.91 -17.63
N LEU A 32 -3.00 -23.14 -17.84
CA LEU A 32 -1.64 -23.40 -18.32
C LEU A 32 -1.45 -22.86 -19.74
N PRO A 33 -0.25 -22.35 -20.08
CA PRO A 33 0.05 -21.97 -21.46
C PRO A 33 -0.10 -23.17 -22.41
N PRO A 34 -0.49 -22.94 -23.68
CA PRO A 34 -0.61 -24.02 -24.66
C PRO A 34 0.69 -24.82 -24.80
N GLY A 35 0.57 -26.16 -24.75
CA GLY A 35 1.69 -27.09 -24.90
C GLY A 35 2.52 -27.33 -23.65
N VAL A 36 2.14 -26.78 -22.50
CA VAL A 36 2.82 -26.99 -21.21
C VAL A 36 2.18 -28.16 -20.47
N ASP A 37 3.00 -29.12 -20.05
CA ASP A 37 2.56 -30.21 -19.17
C ASP A 37 2.38 -29.72 -17.73
N TYR A 38 1.30 -30.18 -17.09
CA TYR A 38 0.95 -29.77 -15.73
C TYR A 38 1.98 -30.19 -14.67
N TYR A 39 2.49 -31.42 -14.74
CA TYR A 39 3.41 -31.94 -13.74
C TYR A 39 4.80 -31.33 -13.92
N GLU A 40 5.24 -31.13 -15.16
CA GLU A 40 6.48 -30.40 -15.45
C GLU A 40 6.39 -28.95 -14.95
N HIS A 41 5.27 -28.27 -15.21
CA HIS A 41 5.05 -26.90 -14.73
C HIS A 41 5.05 -26.82 -13.21
N LEU A 42 4.40 -27.76 -12.52
CA LEU A 42 4.41 -27.84 -11.06
C LEU A 42 5.84 -28.10 -10.52
N ASP A 43 6.60 -29.03 -11.11
CA ASP A 43 7.99 -29.28 -10.72
C ASP A 43 8.87 -28.03 -10.89
N GLN A 44 8.76 -27.35 -12.03
CA GLN A 44 9.46 -26.08 -12.27
C GLN A 44 9.07 -25.03 -11.23
N THR A 45 7.77 -24.85 -10.97
CA THR A 45 7.27 -23.88 -10.00
C THR A 45 7.86 -24.08 -8.60
N LEU A 46 8.02 -25.34 -8.16
CA LEU A 46 8.55 -25.65 -6.82
C LEU A 46 10.08 -25.66 -6.74
N ARG A 47 10.78 -25.82 -7.86
CA ARG A 47 12.25 -25.95 -7.92
C ARG A 47 13.00 -24.80 -7.26
N GLY A 48 12.48 -23.58 -7.38
CA GLY A 48 13.08 -22.38 -6.78
C GLY A 48 12.93 -22.28 -5.26
N GLY A 49 12.14 -23.16 -4.62
CA GLY A 49 11.90 -23.14 -3.17
C GLY A 49 11.12 -21.92 -2.67
N LYS A 50 10.46 -21.19 -3.58
CA LYS A 50 9.73 -19.94 -3.27
C LYS A 50 8.28 -20.17 -2.92
N VAL A 51 7.64 -21.18 -3.50
CA VAL A 51 6.28 -21.60 -3.16
C VAL A 51 6.34 -22.44 -1.89
N THR A 52 5.59 -22.03 -0.88
CA THR A 52 5.64 -22.59 0.47
C THR A 52 4.41 -23.44 0.80
N VAL A 53 3.34 -23.35 0.01
CA VAL A 53 2.13 -24.18 0.11
C VAL A 53 1.57 -24.44 -1.29
N VAL A 54 1.06 -25.65 -1.55
CA VAL A 54 0.35 -26.00 -2.80
C VAL A 54 -1.06 -26.49 -2.50
N GLN A 55 -2.05 -26.02 -3.24
CA GLN A 55 -3.41 -26.56 -3.25
C GLN A 55 -3.76 -27.06 -4.63
N ILE A 56 -4.17 -28.33 -4.69
CA ILE A 56 -4.64 -28.96 -5.92
C ILE A 56 -6.12 -28.66 -6.08
N ARG A 57 -6.48 -28.05 -7.20
CA ARG A 57 -7.83 -27.64 -7.54
C ARG A 57 -8.22 -28.19 -8.91
N GLU A 58 -9.12 -29.17 -8.89
CA GLU A 58 -9.76 -29.73 -10.08
C GLU A 58 -11.28 -29.56 -9.98
N LYS A 59 -11.91 -28.98 -11.01
CA LYS A 59 -13.36 -28.68 -11.01
C LYS A 59 -14.19 -29.50 -11.98
N HIS A 60 -13.54 -30.13 -12.95
CA HIS A 60 -14.20 -30.69 -14.13
C HIS A 60 -13.89 -32.18 -14.34
N VAL A 61 -13.23 -32.81 -13.36
CA VAL A 61 -12.85 -34.22 -13.40
C VAL A 61 -13.58 -34.97 -12.28
N ASP A 62 -13.73 -36.28 -12.43
CA ASP A 62 -14.32 -37.11 -11.38
C ASP A 62 -13.33 -37.35 -10.22
N ASN A 63 -13.83 -37.93 -9.12
CA ASN A 63 -13.01 -38.16 -7.93
C ASN A 63 -11.84 -39.13 -8.16
N GLY A 64 -11.97 -40.08 -9.10
CA GLY A 64 -10.91 -41.03 -9.42
C GLY A 64 -9.76 -40.34 -10.15
N GLU A 65 -10.08 -39.58 -11.20
CA GLU A 65 -9.08 -38.78 -11.92
C GLU A 65 -8.46 -37.71 -10.98
N PHE A 66 -9.26 -37.05 -10.15
CA PHE A 66 -8.73 -36.08 -9.19
C PHE A 66 -7.76 -36.74 -8.19
N LEU A 67 -8.09 -37.93 -7.66
CA LEU A 67 -7.21 -38.65 -6.75
C LEU A 67 -5.88 -39.01 -7.44
N ASP A 68 -5.91 -39.48 -8.68
CA ASP A 68 -4.71 -39.80 -9.46
C ASP A 68 -3.82 -38.56 -9.66
N ILE A 69 -4.42 -37.41 -10.01
CA ILE A 69 -3.73 -36.14 -10.16
C ILE A 69 -3.12 -35.70 -8.83
N ALA A 70 -3.87 -35.81 -7.74
CA ALA A 70 -3.44 -35.43 -6.42
C ALA A 70 -2.27 -36.29 -5.93
N GLN A 71 -2.29 -37.61 -6.17
CA GLN A 71 -1.20 -38.51 -5.79
C GLN A 71 0.10 -38.19 -6.53
N ARG A 72 0.02 -37.93 -7.84
CA ARG A 72 1.19 -37.53 -8.64
C ARG A 72 1.72 -36.15 -8.24
N SER A 73 0.82 -35.20 -7.98
CA SER A 73 1.18 -33.87 -7.49
C SER A 73 1.83 -33.93 -6.10
N LEU A 74 1.35 -34.81 -5.22
CA LEU A 74 1.91 -35.03 -3.89
C LEU A 74 3.37 -35.51 -3.96
N ALA A 75 3.70 -36.41 -4.89
CA ALA A 75 5.07 -36.87 -5.07
C ALA A 75 6.03 -35.71 -5.44
N ILE A 76 5.55 -34.75 -6.24
CA ILE A 76 6.31 -33.54 -6.60
C ILE A 76 6.43 -32.62 -5.38
N CYS A 77 5.35 -32.41 -4.62
CA CYS A 77 5.37 -31.59 -3.41
C CYS A 77 6.32 -32.17 -2.34
N ASP A 78 6.29 -33.50 -2.13
CA ASP A 78 7.15 -34.23 -1.20
C ASP A 78 8.63 -34.09 -1.57
N LYS A 79 8.97 -34.09 -2.88
CA LYS A 79 10.35 -33.87 -3.38
C LYS A 79 10.94 -32.55 -2.88
N TYR A 80 10.11 -31.51 -2.73
CA TYR A 80 10.54 -30.18 -2.29
C TYR A 80 10.14 -29.87 -0.84
N SER A 81 9.59 -30.84 -0.10
CA SER A 81 9.07 -30.66 1.27
C SER A 81 8.01 -29.55 1.38
N VAL A 82 7.18 -29.38 0.37
CA VAL A 82 6.11 -28.37 0.33
C VAL A 82 4.79 -29.01 0.78
N PRO A 83 4.07 -28.46 1.78
CA PRO A 83 2.77 -28.97 2.20
C PRO A 83 1.74 -28.85 1.07
N MET A 84 0.88 -29.86 0.97
CA MET A 84 -0.16 -29.97 -0.06
C MET A 84 -1.56 -29.98 0.58
N LEU A 85 -2.50 -29.29 -0.07
CA LEU A 85 -3.93 -29.30 0.27
C LEU A 85 -4.76 -29.72 -0.94
N ILE A 86 -5.95 -30.23 -0.66
CA ILE A 86 -7.01 -30.45 -1.65
C ILE A 86 -8.05 -29.34 -1.53
N ASN A 87 -8.51 -28.82 -2.66
CA ASN A 87 -9.60 -27.85 -2.72
C ASN A 87 -10.97 -28.55 -2.76
N ASP A 88 -11.87 -28.14 -1.87
CA ASP A 88 -13.31 -28.46 -1.72
C ASP A 88 -13.65 -29.96 -1.50
N ASN A 89 -12.89 -30.88 -2.08
CA ASN A 89 -13.21 -32.30 -2.13
C ASN A 89 -12.68 -33.09 -0.92
N LEU A 90 -13.49 -33.15 0.14
CA LEU A 90 -13.17 -33.89 1.37
C LEU A 90 -12.88 -35.37 1.11
N SER A 91 -13.62 -36.03 0.22
CA SER A 91 -13.44 -37.46 -0.07
C SER A 91 -12.04 -37.76 -0.63
N VAL A 92 -11.59 -36.97 -1.61
CA VAL A 92 -10.23 -37.09 -2.17
C VAL A 92 -9.17 -36.82 -1.09
N ALA A 93 -9.37 -35.80 -0.25
CA ALA A 93 -8.45 -35.50 0.85
C ALA A 93 -8.31 -36.68 1.82
N LEU A 94 -9.42 -37.31 2.21
CA LEU A 94 -9.43 -38.48 3.13
C LEU A 94 -8.75 -39.71 2.54
N CYS A 95 -8.70 -39.85 1.21
CA CYS A 95 -7.98 -40.94 0.54
C CYS A 95 -6.45 -40.73 0.49
N LEU A 96 -5.96 -39.54 0.87
CA LEU A 96 -4.53 -39.19 0.87
C LEU A 96 -3.94 -39.28 2.30
N PRO A 97 -2.61 -39.35 2.44
CA PRO A 97 -1.95 -39.40 3.75
C PRO A 97 -2.29 -38.20 4.64
N ASP A 98 -2.22 -38.37 5.97
CA ASP A 98 -2.63 -37.35 6.95
C ASP A 98 -1.87 -36.01 6.89
N ARG A 99 -0.74 -35.97 6.18
CA ARG A 99 -0.03 -34.69 5.92
C ARG A 99 -0.72 -33.82 4.87
N VAL A 100 -1.70 -34.34 4.13
CA VAL A 100 -2.46 -33.59 3.12
C VAL A 100 -3.65 -32.92 3.77
N GLY A 101 -3.72 -31.60 3.63
CA GLY A 101 -4.80 -30.77 4.17
C GLY A 101 -6.00 -30.64 3.23
N LEU A 102 -7.00 -29.91 3.70
CA LEU A 102 -8.20 -29.52 2.95
C LEU A 102 -8.38 -28.01 3.03
N HIS A 103 -8.86 -27.41 1.96
CA HIS A 103 -9.41 -26.06 1.98
C HIS A 103 -10.84 -26.10 1.45
N ILE A 104 -11.74 -25.41 2.11
CA ILE A 104 -13.16 -25.36 1.74
C ILE A 104 -13.67 -23.92 1.61
N GLY A 105 -14.65 -23.76 0.74
CA GLY A 105 -15.49 -22.59 0.59
C GLY A 105 -16.64 -22.53 1.60
N GLN A 106 -17.42 -21.45 1.49
CA GLN A 106 -18.60 -21.20 2.33
C GLN A 106 -19.84 -22.02 1.91
N GLU A 107 -19.84 -22.53 0.68
CA GLU A 107 -20.95 -23.30 0.10
C GLU A 107 -20.70 -24.82 0.17
N ASP A 108 -19.52 -25.22 0.67
CA ASP A 108 -19.14 -26.63 0.83
C ASP A 108 -19.64 -27.19 2.17
N ILE A 109 -19.13 -28.37 2.56
CA ILE A 109 -19.42 -28.98 3.86
C ILE A 109 -19.14 -27.98 5.02
N PRO A 110 -20.01 -27.91 6.05
CA PRO A 110 -19.75 -27.06 7.20
C PRO A 110 -18.38 -27.33 7.84
N VAL A 111 -17.63 -26.26 8.15
CA VAL A 111 -16.25 -26.37 8.66
C VAL A 111 -16.11 -27.24 9.92
N ALA A 112 -17.13 -27.24 10.79
CA ALA A 112 -17.17 -28.09 11.98
C ALA A 112 -17.26 -29.58 11.62
N GLU A 113 -18.08 -29.94 10.63
CA GLU A 113 -18.21 -31.31 10.15
C GLU A 113 -16.95 -31.76 9.41
N ALA A 114 -16.36 -30.89 8.59
CA ALA A 114 -15.08 -31.14 7.95
C ALA A 114 -13.98 -31.42 8.99
N ARG A 115 -13.89 -30.61 10.04
CA ARG A 115 -12.94 -30.81 11.15
C ARG A 115 -13.17 -32.15 11.85
N ASN A 116 -14.41 -32.50 12.16
CA ASN A 116 -14.75 -33.78 12.80
C ASN A 116 -14.32 -34.99 11.96
N LEU A 117 -14.44 -34.90 10.63
CA LEU A 117 -14.06 -35.99 9.71
C LEU A 117 -12.56 -36.06 9.43
N LEU A 118 -11.88 -34.91 9.36
CA LEU A 118 -10.43 -34.82 9.11
C LEU A 118 -9.59 -35.14 10.35
N GLY A 119 -10.15 -34.93 11.55
CA GLY A 119 -9.43 -34.97 12.81
C GLY A 119 -8.65 -33.68 13.09
N ASP A 120 -7.98 -33.66 14.23
CA ASP A 120 -7.32 -32.46 14.76
C ASP A 120 -5.95 -32.17 14.12
N ASP A 121 -5.35 -33.17 13.46
CA ASP A 121 -3.97 -33.09 12.97
C ASP A 121 -3.86 -32.57 11.53
N ARG A 122 -4.90 -32.76 10.71
CA ARG A 122 -4.89 -32.34 9.30
C ARG A 122 -5.13 -30.84 9.18
N LEU A 123 -4.43 -30.18 8.27
CA LEU A 123 -4.61 -28.76 8.01
C LEU A 123 -5.98 -28.49 7.35
N LEU A 124 -6.75 -27.55 7.90
CA LEU A 124 -8.05 -27.11 7.36
C LEU A 124 -8.07 -25.60 7.12
N GLY A 125 -8.20 -25.21 5.86
CA GLY A 125 -8.41 -23.82 5.44
C GLY A 125 -9.86 -23.49 5.16
N LEU A 126 -10.24 -22.24 5.40
CA LEU A 126 -11.59 -21.73 5.10
C LEU A 126 -11.51 -20.45 4.27
N SER A 127 -12.27 -20.36 3.18
CA SER A 127 -12.46 -19.09 2.46
C SER A 127 -13.34 -18.15 3.27
N VAL A 128 -12.94 -16.88 3.43
CA VAL A 128 -13.72 -15.83 4.09
C VAL A 128 -13.83 -14.60 3.20
N HIS A 129 -15.03 -14.02 3.17
CA HIS A 129 -15.37 -12.89 2.29
C HIS A 129 -15.85 -11.67 3.07
N THR A 130 -16.25 -11.83 4.33
CA THR A 130 -16.76 -10.74 5.17
C THR A 130 -16.14 -10.76 6.56
N ALA A 131 -16.13 -9.61 7.23
CA ALA A 131 -15.68 -9.51 8.62
C ALA A 131 -16.51 -10.41 9.55
N GLU A 132 -17.78 -10.66 9.23
CA GLU A 132 -18.64 -11.57 10.00
C GLU A 132 -18.18 -13.03 9.87
N GLN A 133 -17.93 -13.50 8.65
CA GLN A 133 -17.36 -14.83 8.42
C GLN A 133 -16.00 -15.01 9.11
N ALA A 134 -15.15 -13.97 9.08
CA ALA A 134 -13.88 -13.97 9.78
C ALA A 134 -14.03 -14.12 11.31
N ARG A 135 -14.95 -13.38 11.94
CA ARG A 135 -15.23 -13.52 13.38
C ARG A 135 -15.78 -14.90 13.72
N GLN A 136 -16.64 -15.46 12.88
CA GLN A 136 -17.18 -16.80 13.07
C GLN A 136 -16.09 -17.87 12.96
N ALA A 137 -15.18 -17.75 11.99
CA ALA A 137 -14.02 -18.63 11.87
C ALA A 137 -13.13 -18.55 13.12
N LEU A 138 -12.89 -17.33 13.63
CA LEU A 138 -12.10 -17.11 14.84
C LEU A 138 -12.75 -17.71 16.09
N SER A 139 -14.06 -17.55 16.25
CA SER A 139 -14.78 -18.00 17.44
C SER A 139 -14.95 -19.52 17.49
N ASN A 140 -15.26 -20.15 16.36
CA ASN A 140 -15.47 -21.61 16.31
C ASN A 140 -14.14 -22.39 16.43
N GLY A 141 -13.03 -21.80 15.98
CA GLY A 141 -11.71 -22.41 16.09
C GLY A 141 -11.48 -23.68 15.27
N HIS A 142 -12.32 -23.96 14.26
CA HIS A 142 -12.20 -25.18 13.45
C HIS A 142 -11.19 -25.04 12.30
N ALA A 143 -11.01 -23.82 11.78
CA ALA A 143 -10.07 -23.53 10.70
C ALA A 143 -8.68 -23.15 11.25
N ASP A 144 -7.64 -23.69 10.62
CA ASP A 144 -6.24 -23.40 10.96
C ASP A 144 -5.73 -22.14 10.26
N TYR A 145 -6.30 -21.79 9.12
CA TYR A 145 -6.01 -20.56 8.38
C TYR A 145 -7.21 -20.14 7.53
N ALA A 146 -7.18 -18.88 7.07
CA ALA A 146 -8.23 -18.32 6.23
C ALA A 146 -7.71 -17.82 4.86
N GLY A 147 -8.48 -18.06 3.80
CA GLY A 147 -8.29 -17.43 2.49
C GLY A 147 -9.18 -16.20 2.37
N VAL A 148 -8.61 -15.00 2.34
CA VAL A 148 -9.34 -13.73 2.26
C VAL A 148 -9.39 -13.25 0.82
N GLY A 149 -10.58 -13.16 0.24
CA GLY A 149 -10.73 -12.72 -1.15
C GLY A 149 -12.17 -12.77 -1.63
N PRO A 150 -12.43 -12.54 -2.93
CA PRO A 150 -11.47 -12.12 -3.93
C PRO A 150 -11.03 -10.66 -3.72
N VAL A 151 -9.73 -10.38 -3.71
CA VAL A 151 -9.21 -9.00 -3.57
C VAL A 151 -9.43 -8.20 -4.86
N TYR A 152 -9.24 -8.81 -6.02
CA TYR A 152 -9.59 -8.23 -7.32
C TYR A 152 -10.49 -9.17 -8.13
N GLY A 153 -11.07 -8.65 -9.21
CA GLY A 153 -11.68 -9.50 -10.23
C GLY A 153 -10.67 -10.51 -10.77
N THR A 154 -11.12 -11.75 -11.00
CA THR A 154 -10.28 -12.81 -11.57
C THR A 154 -11.05 -13.59 -12.62
N GLN A 155 -10.35 -13.99 -13.69
CA GLN A 155 -10.88 -14.90 -14.70
C GLN A 155 -10.84 -16.37 -14.25
N SER A 156 -10.11 -16.69 -13.18
CA SER A 156 -9.94 -18.07 -12.68
C SER A 156 -11.18 -18.65 -11.97
N LYS A 157 -12.19 -17.82 -11.66
CA LYS A 157 -13.47 -18.27 -11.11
C LYS A 157 -14.61 -17.60 -11.90
N VAL A 158 -15.33 -18.41 -12.67
CA VAL A 158 -16.52 -17.98 -13.41
C VAL A 158 -17.57 -17.46 -12.41
N GLY A 159 -18.16 -16.30 -12.70
CA GLY A 159 -19.28 -15.75 -11.90
C GLY A 159 -18.89 -14.83 -10.73
N ILE A 160 -17.63 -14.40 -10.60
CA ILE A 160 -17.30 -13.29 -9.69
C ILE A 160 -17.75 -11.98 -10.34
N THR A 161 -18.86 -11.45 -9.85
CA THR A 161 -19.38 -10.13 -10.22
C THR A 161 -18.61 -9.04 -9.46
N SER A 162 -18.54 -7.82 -10.01
CA SER A 162 -17.74 -6.72 -9.45
C SER A 162 -18.14 -6.33 -8.02
N ASP A 163 -19.39 -6.56 -7.64
CA ASP A 163 -19.93 -6.35 -6.28
C ASP A 163 -19.38 -7.34 -5.24
N LYS A 164 -18.78 -8.46 -5.66
CA LYS A 164 -18.16 -9.45 -4.77
C LYS A 164 -16.67 -9.23 -4.56
N VAL A 165 -16.07 -8.25 -5.24
CA VAL A 165 -14.64 -7.91 -5.13
C VAL A 165 -14.43 -7.01 -3.92
N LEU A 166 -13.54 -7.40 -3.01
CA LEU A 166 -13.27 -6.66 -1.78
C LEU A 166 -12.40 -5.42 -2.01
N GLY A 167 -11.46 -5.50 -2.94
CA GLY A 167 -10.34 -4.57 -3.01
C GLY A 167 -9.39 -4.70 -1.79
N PRO A 168 -8.19 -4.11 -1.86
CA PRO A 168 -7.25 -4.12 -0.74
C PRO A 168 -7.84 -3.51 0.55
N LYS A 169 -8.65 -2.46 0.43
CA LYS A 169 -9.31 -1.81 1.57
C LYS A 169 -10.42 -2.68 2.19
N GLY A 170 -11.27 -3.30 1.39
CA GLY A 170 -12.32 -4.19 1.91
C GLY A 170 -11.72 -5.43 2.59
N ALA A 171 -10.63 -5.95 2.04
CA ALA A 171 -9.88 -7.05 2.66
C ALA A 171 -9.33 -6.68 4.04
N ALA A 172 -9.00 -5.41 4.30
CA ALA A 172 -8.48 -4.97 5.60
C ALA A 172 -9.45 -5.21 6.76
N ALA A 173 -10.75 -4.99 6.54
CA ALA A 173 -11.77 -5.25 7.56
C ALA A 173 -11.91 -6.75 7.87
N VAL A 174 -11.77 -7.60 6.85
CA VAL A 174 -11.83 -9.07 7.00
C VAL A 174 -10.58 -9.57 7.72
N VAL A 175 -9.40 -9.11 7.32
CA VAL A 175 -8.12 -9.45 7.97
C VAL A 175 -8.13 -9.01 9.44
N ALA A 176 -8.54 -7.78 9.74
CA ALA A 176 -8.64 -7.30 11.12
C ALA A 176 -9.55 -8.19 11.99
N ALA A 177 -10.65 -8.69 11.43
CA ALA A 177 -11.61 -9.55 12.12
C ALA A 177 -11.12 -10.99 12.40
N LEU A 178 -9.98 -11.40 11.82
CA LEU A 178 -9.32 -12.68 12.09
C LEU A 178 -8.35 -12.64 13.29
N SER A 179 -8.38 -11.55 14.05
CA SER A 179 -7.60 -11.35 15.28
C SER A 179 -8.52 -10.86 16.38
N ASP A 180 -8.32 -11.36 17.60
CA ASP A 180 -8.94 -10.87 18.82
C ASP A 180 -7.87 -10.20 19.68
N PRO A 181 -7.86 -8.85 19.74
CA PRO A 181 -6.90 -8.11 20.54
C PRO A 181 -6.95 -8.45 22.04
N SER A 182 -8.09 -8.92 22.56
CA SER A 182 -8.27 -9.19 23.98
C SER A 182 -7.62 -10.50 24.42
N SER A 183 -7.54 -11.49 23.53
CA SER A 183 -6.99 -12.82 23.80
C SER A 183 -5.64 -13.07 23.10
N SER A 184 -5.15 -12.12 22.30
CA SER A 184 -3.99 -12.29 21.40
C SER A 184 -4.13 -13.48 20.44
N ARG A 185 -5.35 -14.01 20.28
CA ARG A 185 -5.65 -15.11 19.38
C ARG A 185 -5.83 -14.57 17.97
N ARG A 186 -5.23 -15.27 17.01
CA ARG A 186 -5.31 -14.92 15.58
C ARG A 186 -5.36 -16.19 14.74
N ILE A 187 -6.12 -16.15 13.65
CA ILE A 187 -6.05 -17.14 12.57
C ILE A 187 -5.13 -16.59 11.47
N PRO A 188 -4.07 -17.31 11.06
CA PRO A 188 -3.27 -16.95 9.90
C PRO A 188 -4.12 -16.78 8.64
N CYS A 189 -3.75 -15.87 7.75
CA CYS A 189 -4.52 -15.65 6.53
C CYS A 189 -3.67 -15.29 5.32
N VAL A 190 -4.16 -15.71 4.16
CA VAL A 190 -3.60 -15.37 2.84
C VAL A 190 -4.60 -14.56 2.04
N LEU A 191 -4.13 -13.59 1.27
CA LEU A 191 -4.96 -12.85 0.32
C LEU A 191 -5.07 -13.64 -1.00
N ILE A 192 -6.26 -13.74 -1.56
CA ILE A 192 -6.51 -14.46 -2.82
C ILE A 192 -7.41 -13.66 -3.77
N GLY A 193 -7.29 -13.93 -5.07
CA GLY A 193 -8.15 -13.38 -6.13
C GLY A 193 -7.52 -12.21 -6.86
N GLY A 194 -7.06 -12.45 -8.08
CA GLY A 194 -6.43 -11.45 -8.96
C GLY A 194 -5.07 -10.94 -8.48
N ILE A 195 -4.39 -11.71 -7.62
CA ILE A 195 -3.05 -11.41 -7.14
C ILE A 195 -2.00 -11.80 -8.19
N ASN A 196 -1.11 -10.86 -8.50
CA ASN A 196 0.06 -11.02 -9.38
C ASN A 196 1.16 -10.01 -8.98
N ALA A 197 2.28 -9.98 -9.69
CA ALA A 197 3.40 -9.08 -9.38
C ALA A 197 3.02 -7.59 -9.32
N ALA A 198 2.02 -7.15 -10.10
CA ALA A 198 1.55 -5.77 -10.10
C ALA A 198 0.59 -5.44 -8.95
N THR A 199 -0.17 -6.42 -8.45
CA THR A 199 -1.20 -6.19 -7.42
C THR A 199 -0.79 -6.65 -6.01
N CYS A 200 0.22 -7.52 -5.89
CA CYS A 200 0.61 -8.16 -4.63
C CYS A 200 0.98 -7.14 -3.54
N ALA A 201 1.88 -6.21 -3.83
CA ALA A 201 2.39 -5.24 -2.86
C ALA A 201 1.25 -4.34 -2.30
N ARG A 202 0.39 -3.84 -3.19
CA ARG A 202 -0.78 -3.03 -2.82
C ARG A 202 -1.79 -3.83 -2.00
N SER A 203 -2.00 -5.11 -2.33
CA SER A 203 -2.92 -6.01 -1.61
C SER A 203 -2.49 -6.21 -0.18
N LEU A 204 -1.24 -6.62 0.03
CA LEU A 204 -0.66 -6.88 1.35
C LEU A 204 -0.72 -5.61 2.22
N THR A 205 -0.23 -4.50 1.68
CA THR A 205 -0.21 -3.20 2.37
C THR A 205 -1.62 -2.69 2.66
N GLY A 206 -2.55 -2.85 1.70
CA GLY A 206 -3.92 -2.38 1.83
C GLY A 206 -4.73 -3.17 2.86
N ALA A 207 -4.53 -4.49 2.91
CA ALA A 207 -5.23 -5.38 3.82
C ALA A 207 -4.62 -5.44 5.23
N ALA A 208 -3.37 -5.00 5.42
CA ALA A 208 -2.78 -4.89 6.75
C ALA A 208 -3.55 -3.90 7.65
N SER A 209 -3.42 -3.99 8.96
CA SER A 209 -4.03 -3.05 9.91
C SER A 209 -3.28 -3.12 11.24
N TYR A 210 -3.58 -2.19 12.15
CA TYR A 210 -3.05 -2.24 13.52
C TYR A 210 -3.50 -3.48 14.30
N ALA A 211 -4.65 -4.07 13.95
CA ALA A 211 -5.21 -5.23 14.64
C ALA A 211 -4.67 -6.56 14.10
N ASN A 212 -4.43 -6.61 12.79
CA ASN A 212 -4.00 -7.82 12.09
C ASN A 212 -3.44 -7.52 10.70
N GLN A 213 -2.73 -8.48 10.12
CA GLN A 213 -2.14 -8.43 8.78
C GLN A 213 -2.25 -9.79 8.07
N PRO A 214 -2.05 -9.86 6.74
CA PRO A 214 -1.91 -11.14 6.03
C PRO A 214 -0.53 -11.78 6.27
N ASP A 215 -0.47 -13.12 6.27
CA ASP A 215 0.77 -13.91 6.36
C ASP A 215 1.43 -14.17 4.99
N GLY A 216 0.67 -13.94 3.91
CA GLY A 216 1.14 -14.07 2.54
C GLY A 216 0.00 -13.97 1.54
N VAL A 217 0.22 -14.54 0.35
CA VAL A 217 -0.74 -14.51 -0.75
C VAL A 217 -0.96 -15.89 -1.35
N ALA A 218 -2.19 -16.16 -1.76
CA ALA A 218 -2.54 -17.29 -2.59
C ALA A 218 -2.76 -16.86 -4.04
N VAL A 219 -2.11 -17.57 -4.97
CA VAL A 219 -1.99 -17.16 -6.38
C VAL A 219 -2.31 -18.32 -7.30
N ILE A 220 -3.08 -18.02 -8.36
CA ILE A 220 -3.39 -18.96 -9.45
C ILE A 220 -2.68 -18.48 -10.73
N SER A 221 -3.35 -17.64 -11.54
CA SER A 221 -2.87 -17.19 -12.85
C SER A 221 -1.59 -16.36 -12.79
N GLY A 222 -1.29 -15.72 -11.65
CA GLY A 222 -0.04 -14.99 -11.46
C GLY A 222 1.21 -15.87 -11.58
N ILE A 223 1.08 -17.19 -11.43
CA ILE A 223 2.15 -18.19 -11.66
C ILE A 223 1.73 -19.16 -12.76
N VAL A 224 0.55 -19.77 -12.67
CA VAL A 224 0.12 -20.88 -13.54
C VAL A 224 0.05 -20.47 -15.02
N SER A 225 -0.37 -19.23 -15.31
CA SER A 225 -0.50 -18.75 -16.69
C SER A 225 0.80 -18.24 -17.30
N ARG A 226 1.92 -18.31 -16.56
CA ARG A 226 3.24 -17.90 -17.04
C ARG A 226 4.02 -19.10 -17.57
N ARG A 227 4.81 -18.84 -18.62
CA ARG A 227 5.77 -19.80 -19.18
C ARG A 227 7.05 -19.91 -18.35
N ASP A 228 7.30 -18.94 -17.48
CA ASP A 228 8.44 -18.82 -16.59
C ASP A 228 7.98 -18.85 -15.10
N PRO A 229 7.37 -19.94 -14.62
CA PRO A 229 6.76 -19.98 -13.29
C PRO A 229 7.76 -19.76 -12.15
N GLU A 230 9.03 -20.16 -12.32
CA GLU A 230 10.11 -19.90 -11.35
C GLU A 230 10.33 -18.40 -11.14
N VAL A 231 10.37 -17.63 -12.23
CA VAL A 231 10.53 -16.16 -12.19
C VAL A 231 9.32 -15.51 -11.54
N ALA A 232 8.12 -15.97 -11.89
CA ALA A 232 6.88 -15.49 -11.29
C ALA A 232 6.83 -15.70 -9.78
N ALA A 233 7.25 -16.89 -9.31
CA ALA A 233 7.32 -17.22 -7.90
C ALA A 233 8.38 -16.38 -7.15
N GLU A 234 9.54 -16.13 -7.77
CA GLU A 234 10.59 -15.28 -7.21
C GLU A 234 10.11 -13.83 -7.02
N GLU A 235 9.47 -13.25 -8.04
CA GLU A 235 8.92 -11.89 -7.99
C GLU A 235 7.93 -11.73 -6.83
N LEU A 236 6.99 -12.68 -6.71
CA LEU A 236 5.97 -12.65 -5.66
C LEU A 236 6.56 -12.90 -4.26
N SER A 237 7.47 -13.86 -4.14
CA SER A 237 8.15 -14.17 -2.87
C SER A 237 8.96 -12.98 -2.37
N THR A 238 9.65 -12.27 -3.26
CA THR A 238 10.38 -11.03 -2.92
C THR A 238 9.44 -9.97 -2.36
N ILE A 239 8.30 -9.72 -3.03
CA ILE A 239 7.31 -8.74 -2.56
C ILE A 239 6.75 -9.11 -1.18
N VAL A 240 6.46 -10.39 -0.95
CA VAL A 240 5.95 -10.88 0.35
C VAL A 240 7.03 -10.76 1.43
N GLY A 241 8.28 -11.11 1.13
CA GLY A 241 9.40 -10.98 2.06
C GLY A 241 9.68 -9.52 2.46
N ASP A 242 9.66 -8.61 1.49
CA ASP A 242 9.77 -7.17 1.73
C ASP A 242 8.64 -6.65 2.62
N PHE A 243 7.40 -7.14 2.42
CA PHE A 243 6.28 -6.79 3.27
C PHE A 243 6.48 -7.30 4.71
N LYS A 244 6.83 -8.58 4.89
CA LYS A 244 7.02 -9.21 6.22
C LYS A 244 8.16 -8.57 7.02
N SER A 245 9.29 -8.26 6.37
CA SER A 245 10.40 -7.58 7.04
C SER A 245 10.04 -6.18 7.54
N ARG A 246 9.24 -5.42 6.78
CA ARG A 246 8.73 -4.09 7.17
C ARG A 246 7.76 -4.18 8.35
N VAL A 247 6.86 -5.16 8.32
CA VAL A 247 5.94 -5.48 9.42
C VAL A 247 6.70 -5.73 10.73
N GLU A 248 7.68 -6.65 10.69
CA GLU A 248 8.41 -7.08 11.90
C GLU A 248 9.21 -5.92 12.52
N SER A 249 9.74 -5.05 11.65
CA SER A 249 10.43 -3.83 12.06
C SER A 249 9.49 -2.79 12.67
N ALA A 250 8.18 -2.84 12.39
CA ALA A 250 7.23 -1.85 12.89
C ALA A 250 6.71 -2.12 14.31
N GLY A 251 6.63 -3.38 14.72
CA GLY A 251 6.07 -3.80 16.01
C GLY A 251 6.91 -3.47 17.26
N ARG A 252 7.97 -2.65 17.17
CA ARG A 252 9.00 -2.54 18.23
C ARG A 252 9.12 -1.20 18.96
N ALA A 253 8.39 -0.11 18.64
CA ALA A 253 8.50 1.13 19.44
C ALA A 253 7.25 2.05 19.43
N PRO A 254 6.79 2.54 20.61
CA PRO A 254 5.79 3.60 20.68
C PRO A 254 6.31 4.91 20.04
N SER A 255 5.45 5.63 19.34
CA SER A 255 5.81 6.76 18.46
C SER A 255 5.94 8.12 19.15
N SER A 256 5.42 8.29 20.37
CA SER A 256 5.39 9.58 21.06
C SER A 256 6.76 10.12 21.51
N THR A 257 7.82 9.30 21.48
CA THR A 257 9.19 9.70 21.83
C THR A 257 10.06 10.06 20.62
N ARG A 258 9.52 10.00 19.39
CA ARG A 258 10.34 10.09 18.16
C ARG A 258 10.68 11.51 17.69
N TRP A 259 9.93 12.53 18.10
CA TRP A 259 10.07 13.88 17.59
C TRP A 259 10.35 14.85 18.73
N GLN A 260 11.57 15.40 18.78
CA GLN A 260 11.88 16.56 19.64
C GLN A 260 11.70 17.84 18.81
N ASP A 261 10.79 18.71 19.25
CA ASP A 261 10.30 19.89 18.50
C ASP A 261 11.41 20.80 17.98
N GLU A 262 12.48 21.02 18.76
CA GLU A 262 13.56 21.96 18.42
C GLU A 262 14.40 21.54 17.20
N SER A 263 14.31 20.28 16.76
CA SER A 263 15.12 19.76 15.65
C SER A 263 14.45 19.86 14.27
N LEU A 264 13.14 20.05 14.19
CA LEU A 264 12.39 19.91 12.93
C LEU A 264 12.69 21.02 11.90
N PRO A 265 12.66 22.32 12.25
CA PRO A 265 13.05 23.37 11.33
C PRO A 265 14.49 23.22 10.83
N LEU A 266 15.40 22.74 11.68
CA LEU A 266 16.79 22.49 11.32
C LEU A 266 16.90 21.34 10.32
N LEU A 267 16.27 20.20 10.61
CA LEU A 267 16.25 19.05 9.69
C LEU A 267 15.60 19.39 8.35
N ALA A 268 14.55 20.22 8.34
CA ALA A 268 13.90 20.66 7.11
C ALA A 268 14.80 21.60 6.30
N ALA A 269 15.54 22.48 6.99
CA ALA A 269 16.54 23.34 6.37
C ALA A 269 17.70 22.54 5.77
N ASP A 270 18.18 21.52 6.48
CA ASP A 270 19.24 20.63 5.99
C ASP A 270 18.78 19.84 4.75
N LEU A 271 17.54 19.33 4.76
CA LEU A 271 16.96 18.67 3.60
C LEU A 271 16.75 19.63 2.42
N LEU A 272 16.39 20.90 2.68
CA LEU A 272 16.32 21.92 1.63
C LEU A 272 17.69 22.17 0.99
N ALA A 273 18.74 22.31 1.81
CA ALA A 273 20.11 22.48 1.32
C ALA A 273 20.55 21.28 0.47
N TYR A 274 20.27 20.06 0.94
CA TYR A 274 20.52 18.83 0.19
C TYR A 274 19.73 18.78 -1.13
N HIS A 275 18.45 19.16 -1.10
CA HIS A 275 17.60 19.20 -2.30
C HIS A 275 18.16 20.15 -3.36
N ARG A 276 18.64 21.33 -2.95
CA ARG A 276 19.22 22.33 -3.85
C ARG A 276 20.62 21.97 -4.34
N SER A 277 21.42 21.22 -3.57
CA SER A 277 22.74 20.75 -4.02
C SER A 277 22.62 19.63 -5.04
N ALA A 278 21.52 18.87 -5.01
CA ALA A 278 21.10 17.87 -5.99
C ALA A 278 22.24 16.97 -6.49
N PRO A 279 22.85 16.16 -5.60
CA PRO A 279 24.01 15.35 -5.92
C PRO A 279 23.74 14.32 -7.04
N LEU A 280 22.47 13.97 -7.30
CA LEU A 280 22.04 13.06 -8.38
C LEU A 280 21.18 13.76 -9.44
N GLY A 281 21.20 15.10 -9.49
CA GLY A 281 20.33 15.91 -10.34
C GLY A 281 18.92 16.14 -9.76
N PRO A 282 18.12 16.99 -10.41
CA PRO A 282 16.78 17.33 -9.94
C PRO A 282 15.81 16.14 -10.05
N PRO A 283 15.00 15.84 -9.03
CA PRO A 283 14.03 14.75 -9.09
C PRO A 283 12.95 15.03 -10.15
N LEU A 284 12.50 13.98 -10.85
CA LEU A 284 11.40 14.06 -11.80
C LEU A 284 10.06 14.05 -11.05
N ILE A 285 9.25 15.10 -11.21
CA ILE A 285 7.91 15.20 -10.63
C ILE A 285 6.88 15.01 -11.73
N GLN A 286 6.31 13.81 -11.81
CA GLN A 286 5.22 13.52 -12.73
C GLN A 286 3.92 14.01 -12.12
N THR A 287 3.26 14.92 -12.80
CA THR A 287 2.06 15.59 -12.29
C THR A 287 0.91 15.40 -13.26
N ILE A 288 -0.09 14.63 -12.85
CA ILE A 288 -1.39 14.59 -13.52
C ILE A 288 -2.27 15.60 -12.80
N THR A 289 -2.55 16.72 -13.44
CA THR A 289 -3.27 17.84 -12.83
C THR A 289 -4.18 18.53 -13.82
N SER A 290 -4.88 19.56 -13.35
CA SER A 290 -5.75 20.35 -14.19
C SER A 290 -4.99 21.20 -15.21
N HIS A 291 -5.61 21.45 -16.36
CA HIS A 291 -5.07 22.42 -17.34
C HIS A 291 -4.95 23.85 -16.77
N VAL A 292 -5.72 24.17 -15.71
CA VAL A 292 -5.68 25.47 -15.03
C VAL A 292 -4.40 25.63 -14.20
N SER A 293 -3.91 24.55 -13.60
CA SER A 293 -2.80 24.57 -12.64
C SER A 293 -1.49 24.00 -13.19
N SER A 294 -1.48 23.44 -14.40
CA SER A 294 -0.31 22.77 -14.99
C SER A 294 0.91 23.69 -15.15
N THR A 295 0.74 24.88 -15.73
CA THR A 295 1.84 25.85 -15.92
C THR A 295 2.41 26.33 -14.59
N MET A 296 1.55 26.69 -13.64
CA MET A 296 1.97 27.09 -12.30
C MET A 296 2.75 25.96 -11.61
N SER A 297 2.23 24.74 -11.68
CA SER A 297 2.85 23.54 -11.11
C SER A 297 4.24 23.27 -11.71
N ALA A 298 4.39 23.44 -13.04
CA ALA A 298 5.67 23.25 -13.72
C ALA A 298 6.71 24.31 -13.30
N ASN A 299 6.31 25.59 -13.27
CA ASN A 299 7.20 26.67 -12.88
C ASN A 299 7.62 26.57 -11.41
N ILE A 300 6.70 26.20 -10.52
CA ILE A 300 7.03 25.98 -9.11
C ILE A 300 7.95 24.76 -8.94
N ALA A 301 7.77 23.68 -9.70
CA ALA A 301 8.72 22.55 -9.70
C ALA A 301 10.13 23.03 -10.07
N LEU A 302 10.26 23.81 -11.14
CA LEU A 302 11.55 24.33 -11.60
C LEU A 302 12.19 25.28 -10.59
N ALA A 303 11.42 26.21 -10.03
CA ALA A 303 11.87 27.12 -8.98
C ALA A 303 12.33 26.36 -7.73
N PHE A 304 11.63 25.28 -7.38
CA PHE A 304 12.01 24.38 -6.30
C PHE A 304 12.93 23.24 -6.77
N PHE A 305 13.88 23.55 -7.66
CA PHE A 305 14.96 22.67 -8.13
C PHE A 305 14.50 21.24 -8.51
N SER A 306 13.41 21.11 -9.27
CA SER A 306 12.86 19.82 -9.68
C SER A 306 12.50 19.82 -11.17
N SER A 307 12.46 18.64 -11.78
CA SER A 307 12.12 18.48 -13.20
C SER A 307 10.65 18.11 -13.35
N PRO A 308 9.77 18.98 -13.88
CA PRO A 308 8.36 18.63 -14.06
C PRO A 308 8.14 17.79 -15.32
N ILE A 309 7.16 16.88 -15.26
CA ILE A 309 6.53 16.27 -16.44
C ILE A 309 5.02 16.19 -16.26
N MET A 310 4.26 16.80 -17.18
CA MET A 310 2.80 16.96 -17.07
C MET A 310 2.03 15.92 -17.90
N SER A 311 2.43 14.65 -17.77
CA SER A 311 1.91 13.58 -18.62
C SER A 311 1.04 12.58 -17.86
N HIS A 312 -0.07 12.24 -18.52
CA HIS A 312 -1.14 11.37 -18.02
C HIS A 312 -1.34 10.14 -18.92
N GLN A 313 -0.38 9.88 -19.83
CA GLN A 313 -0.49 8.82 -20.81
C GLN A 313 -0.19 7.46 -20.14
N GLU A 314 -1.07 6.49 -20.32
CA GLU A 314 -0.89 5.15 -19.70
C GLU A 314 0.36 4.44 -20.23
N VAL A 315 0.67 4.66 -21.51
CA VAL A 315 1.74 3.95 -22.23
C VAL A 315 3.15 4.29 -21.76
N GLU A 316 3.35 5.47 -21.16
CA GLU A 316 4.64 5.91 -20.60
C GLU A 316 4.76 5.59 -19.09
N ALA A 317 3.68 5.15 -18.44
CA ALA A 317 3.65 5.04 -16.98
C ALA A 317 4.74 4.10 -16.45
N ALA A 318 5.01 3.01 -17.17
CA ALA A 318 6.06 2.05 -16.81
C ALA A 318 7.48 2.63 -16.97
N ASP A 319 7.71 3.46 -17.98
CA ASP A 319 9.01 4.09 -18.23
C ASP A 319 9.28 5.17 -17.17
N LEU A 320 8.30 6.05 -16.96
CA LEU A 320 8.39 7.10 -15.96
C LEU A 320 8.44 6.51 -14.54
N GLY A 321 7.74 5.42 -14.27
CA GLY A 321 7.76 4.70 -12.99
C GLY A 321 9.15 4.22 -12.54
N ARG A 322 10.12 4.09 -13.45
CA ARG A 322 11.50 3.69 -13.14
C ARG A 322 12.42 4.86 -12.81
N VAL A 323 12.08 6.07 -13.25
CA VAL A 323 12.92 7.28 -13.06
C VAL A 323 12.87 7.72 -11.60
N THR A 324 13.95 8.23 -11.03
CA THR A 324 13.93 8.72 -9.64
C THR A 324 13.06 9.98 -9.52
N GLY A 325 12.17 10.03 -8.53
CA GLY A 325 11.24 11.15 -8.37
C GLY A 325 9.97 10.82 -7.60
N ALA A 326 8.91 11.59 -7.82
CA ALA A 326 7.61 11.44 -7.18
C ALA A 326 6.45 11.70 -8.17
N VAL A 327 5.24 11.36 -7.75
CA VAL A 327 4.01 11.53 -8.51
C VAL A 327 3.03 12.44 -7.76
N VAL A 328 2.34 13.31 -8.49
CA VAL A 328 1.19 14.08 -8.03
C VAL A 328 -0.04 13.67 -8.83
N LEU A 329 -1.07 13.18 -8.15
CA LEU A 329 -2.38 12.88 -8.71
C LEU A 329 -3.36 13.95 -8.23
N ASN A 330 -3.76 14.84 -9.14
CA ASN A 330 -4.70 15.94 -8.85
C ASN A 330 -5.94 15.78 -9.72
N ILE A 331 -7.12 15.70 -9.09
CA ILE A 331 -8.40 15.43 -9.78
C ILE A 331 -9.12 16.70 -10.27
N GLY A 332 -8.45 17.85 -10.33
CA GLY A 332 -9.05 19.15 -10.59
C GLY A 332 -9.90 19.19 -11.87
N THR A 333 -9.34 18.76 -13.00
CA THR A 333 -10.10 18.57 -14.26
C THR A 333 -9.92 17.15 -14.76
N ILE A 334 -10.80 16.27 -14.30
CA ILE A 334 -10.69 14.84 -14.53
C ILE A 334 -11.45 14.41 -15.79
N SER A 335 -10.72 13.88 -16.78
CA SER A 335 -11.23 13.21 -17.97
C SER A 335 -11.08 11.69 -17.85
N GLU A 336 -11.72 10.91 -18.71
CA GLU A 336 -11.54 9.45 -18.75
C GLU A 336 -10.07 9.04 -18.98
N GLU A 337 -9.39 9.71 -19.90
CA GLU A 337 -7.96 9.51 -20.17
C GLU A 337 -7.12 9.79 -18.93
N SER A 338 -7.36 10.91 -18.24
CA SER A 338 -6.62 11.23 -17.02
C SER A 338 -6.89 10.22 -15.90
N ARG A 339 -8.10 9.66 -15.78
CA ARG A 339 -8.40 8.62 -14.78
C ARG A 339 -7.60 7.35 -15.02
N ARG A 340 -7.60 6.86 -16.26
CA ARG A 340 -6.83 5.67 -16.61
C ARG A 340 -5.33 5.92 -16.42
N GLY A 341 -4.85 7.11 -16.81
CA GLY A 341 -3.49 7.58 -16.52
C GLY A 341 -3.15 7.57 -15.03
N MET A 342 -4.01 8.12 -14.17
CA MET A 342 -3.81 8.13 -12.72
C MET A 342 -3.71 6.71 -12.15
N THR A 343 -4.55 5.78 -12.61
CA THR A 343 -4.47 4.37 -12.22
C THR A 343 -3.14 3.74 -12.64
N ALA A 344 -2.73 3.91 -13.90
CA ALA A 344 -1.50 3.33 -14.42
C ALA A 344 -0.26 3.91 -13.71
N VAL A 345 -0.19 5.24 -13.61
CA VAL A 345 0.92 5.96 -12.99
C VAL A 345 1.00 5.68 -11.49
N GLY A 346 -0.13 5.63 -10.78
CA GLY A 346 -0.16 5.30 -9.35
C GLY A 346 0.38 3.89 -9.05
N ARG A 347 -0.01 2.90 -9.87
CA ARG A 347 0.49 1.51 -9.76
C ARG A 347 2.00 1.43 -10.05
N GLU A 348 2.47 2.08 -11.10
CA GLU A 348 3.88 2.09 -11.46
C GLU A 348 4.73 2.88 -10.46
N ALA A 349 4.20 3.95 -9.87
CA ALA A 349 4.84 4.67 -8.78
C ALA A 349 5.01 3.79 -7.55
N ASN A 350 3.97 3.04 -7.16
CA ASN A 350 4.04 2.05 -6.08
C ASN A 350 5.07 0.95 -6.37
N ARG A 351 5.11 0.43 -7.61
CA ARG A 351 6.11 -0.57 -8.03
C ARG A 351 7.54 -0.04 -7.97
N GLY A 352 7.74 1.22 -8.39
CA GLY A 352 9.03 1.91 -8.30
C GLY A 352 9.42 2.32 -6.87
N GLY A 353 8.47 2.28 -5.94
CA GLY A 353 8.62 2.76 -4.57
C GLY A 353 8.76 4.28 -4.48
N LYS A 354 8.02 5.02 -5.33
CA LYS A 354 7.98 6.47 -5.37
C LYS A 354 6.92 7.05 -4.44
N PRO A 355 7.17 8.25 -3.86
CA PRO A 355 6.12 9.02 -3.21
C PRO A 355 4.99 9.36 -4.18
N VAL A 356 3.75 9.23 -3.71
CA VAL A 356 2.53 9.65 -4.41
C VAL A 356 1.78 10.66 -3.57
N VAL A 357 1.58 11.87 -4.09
CA VAL A 357 0.72 12.90 -3.49
C VAL A 357 -0.65 12.86 -4.16
N LEU A 358 -1.72 12.77 -3.37
CA LEU A 358 -3.09 12.94 -3.85
C LEU A 358 -3.61 14.32 -3.45
N ASP A 359 -4.06 15.08 -4.44
CA ASP A 359 -4.77 16.35 -4.29
C ASP A 359 -6.23 16.16 -4.76
N PRO A 360 -7.15 15.86 -3.83
CA PRO A 360 -8.52 15.43 -4.11
C PRO A 360 -9.43 16.64 -4.38
N VAL A 361 -9.00 17.53 -5.28
CA VAL A 361 -9.63 18.82 -5.56
C VAL A 361 -11.15 18.68 -5.73
N GLY A 362 -11.90 19.31 -4.83
CA GLY A 362 -13.36 19.34 -4.85
C GLY A 362 -14.02 17.97 -4.68
N VAL A 363 -13.38 17.00 -4.02
CA VAL A 363 -13.93 15.63 -3.81
C VAL A 363 -15.34 15.62 -3.21
N GLY A 364 -15.66 16.58 -2.33
CA GLY A 364 -17.00 16.73 -1.75
C GLY A 364 -18.06 17.29 -2.70
N ALA A 365 -17.67 17.84 -3.85
CA ALA A 365 -18.58 18.57 -4.73
C ALA A 365 -19.48 17.68 -5.59
N SER A 366 -19.12 16.41 -5.83
CA SER A 366 -19.97 15.47 -6.57
C SER A 366 -19.66 14.01 -6.26
N ALA A 367 -20.66 13.13 -6.42
CA ALA A 367 -20.48 11.69 -6.28
C ALA A 367 -19.43 11.12 -7.24
N PHE A 368 -19.31 11.69 -8.44
CA PHE A 368 -18.30 11.32 -9.42
C PHE A 368 -16.87 11.62 -8.94
N ARG A 369 -16.63 12.80 -8.36
CA ARG A 369 -15.30 13.12 -7.80
C ARG A 369 -14.96 12.23 -6.61
N LYS A 370 -15.94 11.97 -5.75
CA LYS A 370 -15.81 11.04 -4.62
C LYS A 370 -15.42 9.63 -5.08
N SER A 371 -16.14 9.07 -6.06
CA SER A 371 -15.84 7.72 -6.57
C SER A 371 -14.47 7.63 -7.24
N CYS A 372 -14.00 8.70 -7.90
CA CYS A 372 -12.66 8.75 -8.47
C CYS A 372 -11.56 8.70 -7.39
N VAL A 373 -11.74 9.44 -6.28
CA VAL A 373 -10.80 9.39 -5.15
C VAL A 373 -10.82 8.01 -4.47
N GLU A 374 -12.00 7.43 -4.28
CA GLU A 374 -12.14 6.07 -3.75
C GLU A 374 -11.42 5.03 -4.63
N GLN A 375 -11.57 5.13 -5.95
CA GLN A 375 -10.86 4.28 -6.90
C GLN A 375 -9.34 4.44 -6.76
N ILE A 376 -8.82 5.66 -6.81
CA ILE A 376 -7.37 5.93 -6.67
C ILE A 376 -6.83 5.33 -5.37
N LEU A 377 -7.50 5.57 -4.24
CA LEU A 377 -7.07 5.06 -2.94
C LEU A 377 -7.19 3.53 -2.81
N SER A 378 -8.06 2.89 -3.59
CA SER A 378 -8.15 1.43 -3.65
C SER A 378 -6.99 0.81 -4.43
N GLU A 379 -6.58 1.45 -5.53
CA GLU A 379 -5.60 0.90 -6.47
C GLU A 379 -4.17 1.34 -6.16
N THR A 380 -4.00 2.49 -5.50
CA THR A 380 -2.72 3.10 -5.20
C THR A 380 -2.57 3.32 -3.71
N GLN A 381 -1.43 2.91 -3.14
CA GLN A 381 -1.01 3.33 -1.82
C GLN A 381 -0.44 4.75 -1.94
N VAL A 382 -1.27 5.73 -1.59
CA VAL A 382 -0.89 7.15 -1.55
C VAL A 382 0.06 7.39 -0.39
N THR A 383 1.05 8.26 -0.60
CA THR A 383 2.04 8.65 0.43
C THR A 383 1.56 9.83 1.25
N LEU A 384 0.95 10.83 0.60
CA LEU A 384 0.39 11.99 1.25
C LEU A 384 -0.93 12.39 0.59
N ILE A 385 -1.98 12.60 1.39
CA ILE A 385 -3.21 13.25 0.94
C ILE A 385 -3.19 14.68 1.46
N LYS A 386 -3.25 15.65 0.55
CA LYS A 386 -3.36 17.08 0.88
C LYS A 386 -4.75 17.55 0.55
N GLY A 387 -5.42 18.26 1.46
CA GLY A 387 -6.68 18.92 1.15
C GLY A 387 -7.03 20.01 2.15
N ASN A 388 -8.01 20.83 1.80
CA ASN A 388 -8.63 21.73 2.76
C ASN A 388 -9.64 20.97 3.66
N ALA A 389 -10.25 21.70 4.61
CA ALA A 389 -11.19 21.14 5.58
C ALA A 389 -12.39 20.41 4.93
N ALA A 390 -12.94 20.97 3.85
CA ALA A 390 -14.09 20.37 3.15
C ALA A 390 -13.69 19.09 2.40
N GLU A 391 -12.53 19.09 1.77
CA GLU A 391 -12.03 17.93 1.01
C GLU A 391 -11.67 16.76 1.93
N LEU A 392 -10.92 17.03 3.00
CA LEU A 392 -10.55 16.00 3.97
C LEU A 392 -11.76 15.55 4.79
N GLY A 393 -12.70 16.44 5.11
CA GLY A 393 -13.98 16.09 5.73
C GLY A 393 -14.80 15.14 4.87
N ALA A 394 -14.90 15.40 3.57
CA ALA A 394 -15.60 14.53 2.62
C ALA A 394 -14.95 13.15 2.48
N ILE A 395 -13.61 13.07 2.49
CA ILE A 395 -12.88 11.79 2.50
C ILE A 395 -13.07 11.08 3.85
N ALA A 396 -13.06 11.81 4.95
CA ALA A 396 -13.29 11.28 6.29
C ALA A 396 -14.73 10.78 6.49
N GLY A 397 -15.68 11.25 5.68
CA GLY A 397 -17.11 10.95 5.84
C GLY A 397 -17.79 11.81 6.91
N ILE A 398 -17.20 12.95 7.26
CA ILE A 398 -17.71 13.89 8.26
C ILE A 398 -18.53 14.97 7.56
N THR A 399 -19.70 15.31 8.12
CA THR A 399 -20.64 16.28 7.55
C THR A 399 -20.52 17.70 8.12
N GLU A 400 -19.63 17.92 9.09
CA GLU A 400 -19.42 19.22 9.76
C GLU A 400 -19.00 20.35 8.81
N VAL A 401 -18.36 20.01 7.68
CA VAL A 401 -17.92 20.98 6.67
C VAL A 401 -18.57 20.65 5.33
N THR A 402 -19.42 21.55 4.84
CA THR A 402 -20.03 21.43 3.50
C THR A 402 -19.16 22.08 2.44
N SER A 403 -18.87 21.35 1.36
CA SER A 403 -18.10 21.89 0.23
C SER A 403 -18.92 22.89 -0.58
N ARG A 404 -18.42 24.13 -0.72
CA ARG A 404 -18.93 25.11 -1.69
C ARG A 404 -17.95 25.23 -2.87
N GLY A 405 -17.83 24.20 -3.69
CA GLY A 405 -16.92 24.21 -4.85
C GLY A 405 -15.43 24.00 -4.49
N VAL A 406 -14.53 24.57 -5.29
CA VAL A 406 -13.04 24.42 -5.18
C VAL A 406 -12.35 25.58 -4.46
N ASP A 407 -13.11 26.58 -3.99
CA ASP A 407 -12.56 27.78 -3.37
C ASP A 407 -12.02 27.49 -1.95
N SER A 408 -10.87 28.09 -1.62
CA SER A 408 -10.21 27.93 -0.32
C SER A 408 -10.90 28.78 0.74
N GLY A 409 -11.96 28.27 1.38
CA GLY A 409 -12.66 29.03 2.44
C GLY A 409 -13.83 28.35 3.16
N ALA A 410 -14.02 27.04 3.04
CA ALA A 410 -15.19 26.36 3.61
C ALA A 410 -14.91 25.76 5.00
N GLY A 411 -15.50 26.38 6.04
CA GLY A 411 -15.77 25.81 7.37
C GLY A 411 -14.59 25.71 8.35
N THR A 412 -14.81 26.13 9.60
CA THR A 412 -13.89 25.88 10.71
C THR A 412 -14.16 24.48 11.27
N LEU A 413 -13.16 23.60 11.24
CA LEU A 413 -13.24 22.30 11.91
C LEU A 413 -13.15 22.47 13.42
N SER A 414 -13.97 21.72 14.15
CA SER A 414 -14.01 21.70 15.61
C SER A 414 -12.73 21.08 16.21
N ASP A 415 -12.25 19.99 15.61
CA ASP A 415 -11.05 19.26 16.01
C ASP A 415 -10.21 18.82 14.79
N PRO A 416 -9.41 19.73 14.20
CA PRO A 416 -8.55 19.42 13.05
C PRO A 416 -7.48 18.38 13.38
N VAL A 417 -6.99 18.33 14.63
CA VAL A 417 -5.93 17.42 15.08
C VAL A 417 -6.41 15.97 15.04
N SER A 418 -7.60 15.70 15.59
CA SER A 418 -8.20 14.37 15.56
C SER A 418 -8.53 13.91 14.14
N LEU A 419 -9.03 14.82 13.29
CA LEU A 419 -9.31 14.52 11.89
C LEU A 419 -8.07 14.01 11.16
N VAL A 420 -6.97 14.78 11.14
CA VAL A 420 -5.77 14.40 10.38
C VAL A 420 -5.13 13.14 10.93
N ARG A 421 -5.12 12.97 12.26
CA ARG A 421 -4.55 11.79 12.93
C ARG A 421 -5.35 10.52 12.57
N THR A 422 -6.67 10.59 12.67
CA THR A 422 -7.56 9.45 12.38
C THR A 422 -7.50 9.09 10.90
N LEU A 423 -7.53 10.10 10.03
CA LEU A 423 -7.49 9.90 8.59
C LEU A 423 -6.14 9.30 8.15
N ALA A 424 -5.02 9.77 8.71
CA ALA A 424 -3.69 9.24 8.45
C ALA A 424 -3.57 7.76 8.84
N ARG A 425 -4.09 7.38 10.02
CA ARG A 425 -4.14 5.97 10.45
C ARG A 425 -5.01 5.11 9.54
N ARG A 426 -6.18 5.63 9.14
CA ARG A 426 -7.14 4.91 8.29
C ARG A 426 -6.58 4.65 6.90
N GLU A 427 -6.01 5.67 6.29
CA GLU A 427 -5.48 5.63 4.92
C GLU A 427 -4.03 5.15 4.85
N LYS A 428 -3.36 5.03 6.01
CA LYS A 428 -1.96 4.63 6.14
C LYS A 428 -1.04 5.54 5.33
N CYS A 429 -1.23 6.84 5.44
CA CYS A 429 -0.48 7.83 4.70
C CYS A 429 -0.35 9.12 5.51
N LEU A 430 0.51 10.03 5.05
CA LEU A 430 0.57 11.37 5.61
C LEU A 430 -0.69 12.15 5.22
N ILE A 431 -1.21 12.97 6.14
CA ILE A 431 -2.33 13.86 5.87
C ILE A 431 -1.88 15.29 6.10
N LEU A 432 -2.09 16.14 5.10
CA LEU A 432 -1.91 17.58 5.20
C LEU A 432 -3.26 18.28 5.06
N LEU A 433 -3.76 18.84 6.16
CA LEU A 433 -4.88 19.76 6.17
C LEU A 433 -4.37 21.18 5.99
N THR A 434 -4.71 21.83 4.87
CA THR A 434 -4.28 23.21 4.60
C THR A 434 -5.29 24.23 5.14
N GLY A 435 -4.81 25.37 5.65
CA GLY A 435 -5.66 26.45 6.15
C GLY A 435 -4.87 27.67 6.62
N LYS A 436 -5.43 28.44 7.56
CA LYS A 436 -4.68 29.50 8.26
C LYS A 436 -3.53 28.92 9.09
N THR A 437 -3.78 27.74 9.67
CA THR A 437 -2.78 26.88 10.28
C THR A 437 -2.86 25.57 9.51
N ASP A 438 -1.73 25.10 9.02
CA ASP A 438 -1.65 23.81 8.35
C ASP A 438 -1.38 22.71 9.39
N TYR A 439 -2.00 21.54 9.21
CA TYR A 439 -1.81 20.38 10.08
C TYR A 439 -1.26 19.22 9.26
N LEU A 440 -0.02 18.82 9.55
CA LEU A 440 0.64 17.68 8.93
C LEU A 440 0.69 16.52 9.93
N SER A 441 0.09 15.39 9.60
CA SER A 441 0.07 14.21 10.47
C SER A 441 0.53 12.96 9.75
N ASP A 442 1.19 12.12 10.53
CA ASP A 442 1.64 10.78 10.15
C ASP A 442 0.75 9.68 10.78
N GLY A 443 -0.33 10.10 11.44
CA GLY A 443 -1.23 9.23 12.19
C GLY A 443 -0.87 9.09 13.66
N ASP A 444 0.35 9.45 14.07
CA ASP A 444 0.78 9.42 15.45
C ASP A 444 1.05 10.82 15.97
N ALA A 445 1.93 11.56 15.28
CA ALA A 445 2.21 12.96 15.52
C ALA A 445 1.32 13.85 14.65
N VAL A 446 1.08 15.08 15.13
CA VAL A 446 0.42 16.14 14.38
C VAL A 446 1.24 17.41 14.55
N PHE A 447 1.77 17.94 13.44
CA PHE A 447 2.55 19.16 13.42
C PHE A 447 1.71 20.32 12.90
N LEU A 448 1.71 21.42 13.64
CA LEU A 448 1.03 22.65 13.28
C LEU A 448 2.05 23.60 12.66
N CYS A 449 1.76 24.09 11.45
CA CYS A 449 2.57 25.07 10.75
C CYS A 449 1.80 26.39 10.69
N GLU A 450 2.36 27.44 11.30
CA GLU A 450 1.75 28.78 11.41
C GLU A 450 2.52 29.78 10.52
N THR A 451 2.81 29.35 9.28
CA THR A 451 3.48 30.14 8.24
C THR A 451 2.57 30.28 7.03
N GLY A 452 2.81 31.28 6.18
CA GLY A 452 2.06 31.51 4.94
C GLY A 452 1.39 32.88 4.91
N HIS A 453 0.79 33.21 3.77
CA HIS A 453 0.13 34.50 3.58
C HIS A 453 -1.19 34.37 2.81
N GLU A 454 -2.20 35.15 3.20
CA GLU A 454 -3.52 35.20 2.55
C GLU A 454 -3.50 35.53 1.05
N ARG A 455 -2.40 36.07 0.51
CA ARG A 455 -2.30 36.37 -0.93
C ARG A 455 -2.20 35.09 -1.75
N ALA A 456 -1.71 34.00 -1.16
CA ALA A 456 -1.67 32.69 -1.81
C ALA A 456 -3.07 32.13 -2.12
N SER A 457 -4.12 32.54 -1.39
CA SER A 457 -5.51 32.16 -1.69
C SER A 457 -6.19 33.06 -2.73
N GLN A 458 -5.54 34.16 -3.14
CA GLN A 458 -6.06 35.11 -4.13
C GLN A 458 -5.59 34.82 -5.56
N ILE A 459 -4.81 33.75 -5.76
CA ILE A 459 -4.34 33.29 -7.06
C ILE A 459 -4.70 31.82 -7.27
N THR A 460 -5.04 31.45 -8.49
CA THR A 460 -5.37 30.07 -8.83
C THR A 460 -4.13 29.18 -8.85
N GLY A 461 -4.30 27.90 -8.52
CA GLY A 461 -3.27 26.88 -8.68
C GLY A 461 -2.21 26.79 -7.58
N THR A 462 -2.19 27.69 -6.59
CA THR A 462 -1.25 27.62 -5.44
C THR A 462 -1.42 26.34 -4.63
N GLY A 463 -2.66 25.99 -4.30
CA GLY A 463 -2.97 24.74 -3.60
C GLY A 463 -2.53 23.51 -4.39
N CYS A 464 -2.67 23.53 -5.73
CA CYS A 464 -2.21 22.45 -6.60
C CYS A 464 -0.68 22.37 -6.65
N ALA A 465 -0.01 23.53 -6.77
CA ALA A 465 1.43 23.62 -6.85
C ALA A 465 2.12 23.27 -5.52
N LEU A 466 1.46 23.50 -4.37
CA LEU A 466 1.91 22.96 -3.10
C LEU A 466 2.04 21.42 -3.18
N GLY A 467 1.11 20.73 -3.85
CA GLY A 467 1.23 19.28 -4.08
C GLY A 467 2.53 18.87 -4.77
N VAL A 468 3.03 19.68 -5.71
CA VAL A 468 4.32 19.48 -6.38
C VAL A 468 5.49 19.68 -5.42
N MET A 469 5.46 20.72 -4.59
CA MET A 469 6.53 20.97 -3.61
C MET A 469 6.62 19.87 -2.54
N LEU A 470 5.47 19.36 -2.08
CA LEU A 470 5.41 18.21 -1.17
C LEU A 470 6.02 16.96 -1.82
N ALA A 471 5.65 16.68 -3.07
CA ALA A 471 6.19 15.56 -3.83
C ALA A 471 7.71 15.68 -4.04
N ALA A 472 8.19 16.88 -4.39
CA ALA A 472 9.61 17.17 -4.57
C ALA A 472 10.41 17.00 -3.27
N GLY A 473 9.92 17.54 -2.16
CA GLY A 473 10.57 17.37 -0.85
C GLY A 473 10.63 15.90 -0.41
N MET A 474 9.55 15.13 -0.59
CA MET A 474 9.56 13.69 -0.33
C MET A 474 10.48 12.92 -1.28
N ALA A 475 10.56 13.29 -2.56
CA ALA A 475 11.51 12.70 -3.51
C ALA A 475 12.96 12.94 -3.06
N SER A 476 13.27 14.16 -2.61
CA SER A 476 14.58 14.51 -2.06
C SER A 476 14.94 13.67 -0.84
N ALA A 477 14.00 13.50 0.09
CA ALA A 477 14.20 12.64 1.26
C ALA A 477 14.48 11.18 0.88
N CYS A 478 13.80 10.65 -0.14
CA CYS A 478 14.09 9.31 -0.67
C CYS A 478 15.49 9.20 -1.28
N ILE A 479 15.92 10.21 -2.02
CA ILE A 479 17.26 10.27 -2.63
C ILE A 479 18.32 10.30 -1.52
N GLN A 480 18.14 11.16 -0.51
CA GLN A 480 19.05 11.27 0.63
C GLN A 480 19.17 9.93 1.38
N ALA A 481 18.04 9.30 1.71
CA ALA A 481 18.04 8.01 2.41
C ALA A 481 18.75 6.92 1.61
N LYS A 482 18.57 6.90 0.28
CA LYS A 482 19.25 5.94 -0.61
C LYS A 482 20.77 6.17 -0.62
N GLN A 483 21.24 7.41 -0.65
CA GLN A 483 22.67 7.71 -0.59
C GLN A 483 23.29 7.30 0.74
N SER A 484 22.65 7.66 1.87
CA SER A 484 23.16 7.28 3.20
C SER A 484 23.28 5.76 3.37
N ALA A 485 22.33 4.99 2.81
CA ALA A 485 22.39 3.53 2.80
C ALA A 485 23.53 2.96 1.94
N GLN A 486 23.90 3.62 0.84
CA GLN A 486 25.00 3.20 -0.04
C GLN A 486 26.38 3.52 0.53
N GLU A 487 26.50 4.63 1.27
CA GLU A 487 27.76 5.10 1.85
C GLU A 487 28.15 4.37 3.15
N GLY A 488 27.33 3.43 3.62
CA GLY A 488 27.61 2.65 4.83
C GLY A 488 27.69 3.49 6.11
N SER A 489 27.18 4.73 6.09
CA SER A 489 27.23 5.60 7.26
C SER A 489 26.25 5.09 8.31
N THR A 490 26.78 4.55 9.40
CA THR A 490 26.03 4.13 10.60
C THR A 490 25.55 5.32 11.43
N GLY A 491 25.37 6.49 10.82
CA GLY A 491 24.92 7.72 11.46
C GLY A 491 23.40 7.79 11.51
N VAL A 492 22.81 7.47 12.66
CA VAL A 492 21.42 7.76 13.06
C VAL A 492 20.29 7.08 12.26
N ALA A 493 20.52 6.59 11.04
CA ALA A 493 19.44 6.08 10.16
C ALA A 493 19.03 4.60 10.36
N HIS A 494 19.78 3.81 11.15
CA HIS A 494 19.59 2.35 11.21
C HIS A 494 18.74 1.82 12.38
N ASN A 495 18.17 2.68 13.22
CA ASN A 495 17.33 2.24 14.35
C ASN A 495 15.90 2.80 14.34
N GLU A 496 15.39 3.23 13.18
CA GLU A 496 14.02 3.72 13.08
C GLU A 496 13.08 2.64 12.54
N THR A 497 12.36 2.06 13.50
CA THR A 497 11.23 1.14 13.30
C THR A 497 10.24 1.72 12.30
N ALA A 498 10.00 0.98 11.22
CA ALA A 498 8.97 1.28 10.23
C ALA A 498 7.65 1.66 10.94
N SER A 499 6.96 2.73 10.53
CA SER A 499 5.56 2.89 10.94
C SER A 499 4.77 1.76 10.30
N LEU A 500 3.79 1.19 11.01
CA LEU A 500 3.05 -0.03 10.65
C LEU A 500 2.71 -0.09 9.16
N THR A 501 3.58 -0.73 8.37
CA THR A 501 3.36 -1.10 6.96
C THR A 501 2.91 0.01 5.99
N THR A 502 3.03 1.29 6.31
CA THR A 502 2.15 2.30 5.68
C THR A 502 2.52 2.71 4.25
N LEU A 503 3.77 2.55 3.80
CA LEU A 503 4.22 3.14 2.55
C LEU A 503 5.02 2.15 1.69
N LEU A 504 4.60 1.97 0.43
CA LEU A 504 5.36 1.25 -0.60
C LEU A 504 6.63 2.00 -1.05
N VAL A 505 6.90 3.16 -0.43
CA VAL A 505 8.02 4.04 -0.73
C VAL A 505 9.33 3.51 -0.14
N LYS A 506 10.45 3.78 -0.80
CA LYS A 506 11.80 3.41 -0.36
C LYS A 506 12.43 4.45 0.58
N ALA A 507 11.71 4.87 1.60
CA ALA A 507 12.20 5.80 2.63
C ALA A 507 11.45 5.57 3.95
N SER A 508 12.02 6.02 5.07
CA SER A 508 11.35 5.96 6.37
C SER A 508 10.17 6.93 6.43
N HIS A 509 9.21 6.64 7.31
CA HIS A 509 8.06 7.53 7.55
C HIS A 509 8.52 8.93 7.99
N ARG A 510 9.58 8.97 8.82
CA ARG A 510 10.23 10.19 9.30
C ARG A 510 10.78 11.03 8.15
N ALA A 511 11.51 10.39 7.24
CA ALA A 511 12.09 11.06 6.08
C ALA A 511 11.00 11.64 5.15
N LEU A 512 9.92 10.89 4.93
CA LEU A 512 8.80 11.34 4.09
C LEU A 512 8.04 12.50 4.74
N LEU A 513 7.79 12.45 6.04
CA LEU A 513 7.21 13.57 6.77
C LEU A 513 8.10 14.81 6.70
N LEU A 514 9.41 14.64 6.87
CA LEU A 514 10.38 15.73 6.77
C LEU A 514 10.39 16.34 5.36
N GLY A 515 10.33 15.51 4.33
CA GLY A 515 10.22 15.95 2.94
C GLY A 515 8.95 16.76 2.68
N ALA A 516 7.80 16.27 3.16
CA ALA A 516 6.55 17.00 3.08
C ALA A 516 6.61 18.33 3.84
N LEU A 517 7.15 18.35 5.06
CA LEU A 517 7.32 19.56 5.86
C LEU A 517 8.23 20.57 5.18
N THR A 518 9.32 20.12 4.55
CA THR A 518 10.26 20.99 3.82
C THR A 518 9.59 21.67 2.63
N GLY A 519 8.79 20.93 1.86
CA GLY A 519 8.00 21.49 0.75
C GLY A 519 6.94 22.50 1.24
N LEU A 520 6.23 22.18 2.33
CA LEU A 520 5.22 23.04 2.94
C LEU A 520 5.83 24.36 3.43
N LEU A 521 6.88 24.28 4.26
CA LEU A 521 7.53 25.46 4.82
C LEU A 521 8.13 26.35 3.73
N THR A 522 8.76 25.76 2.71
CA THR A 522 9.32 26.56 1.61
C THR A 522 8.23 27.34 0.87
N MET A 523 7.09 26.70 0.55
CA MET A 523 5.96 27.38 -0.09
C MET A 523 5.43 28.53 0.76
N ASN A 524 5.18 28.26 2.04
CA ASN A 524 4.55 29.20 2.95
C ASN A 524 5.47 30.40 3.25
N ILE A 525 6.75 30.16 3.54
CA ILE A 525 7.72 31.23 3.82
C ILE A 525 7.99 32.04 2.55
N ALA A 526 8.10 31.41 1.38
CA ALA A 526 8.23 32.15 0.13
C ALA A 526 7.00 33.04 -0.16
N ALA A 527 5.79 32.59 0.19
CA ALA A 527 4.59 33.42 0.09
C ALA A 527 4.60 34.62 1.05
N GLU A 528 5.14 34.47 2.26
CA GLU A 528 5.36 35.59 3.19
C GLU A 528 6.36 36.60 2.60
N LEU A 529 7.53 36.13 2.16
CA LEU A 529 8.57 36.97 1.57
C LEU A 529 8.07 37.70 0.31
N ALA A 530 7.33 37.01 -0.56
CA ALA A 530 6.76 37.60 -1.76
C ALA A 530 5.74 38.69 -1.42
N ALA A 531 4.97 38.52 -0.34
CA ALA A 531 4.03 39.55 0.11
C ALA A 531 4.73 40.76 0.77
N GLU A 532 5.91 40.58 1.35
CA GLU A 532 6.75 41.64 1.93
C GLU A 532 7.43 42.51 0.85
N ARG A 533 7.51 42.03 -0.40
CA ARG A 533 8.15 42.75 -1.51
C ARG A 533 7.41 44.03 -1.92
N HIS A 534 8.17 45.10 -2.10
CA HIS A 534 7.65 46.43 -2.45
C HIS A 534 7.05 46.52 -3.87
N ASP A 535 7.47 45.64 -4.78
CA ASP A 535 7.00 45.54 -6.17
C ASP A 535 5.71 44.72 -6.29
N VAL A 536 5.27 44.03 -5.23
CA VAL A 536 4.01 43.30 -5.22
C VAL A 536 2.83 44.22 -4.93
N ARG A 537 2.00 44.44 -5.94
CA ARG A 537 0.82 45.33 -5.91
C ARG A 537 -0.51 44.60 -5.90
N GLY A 538 -0.53 43.31 -6.24
CA GLY A 538 -1.73 42.48 -6.27
C GLY A 538 -1.46 41.05 -6.76
N PRO A 539 -2.51 40.26 -7.04
CA PRO A 539 -2.39 38.87 -7.47
C PRO A 539 -1.45 38.66 -8.67
N GLY A 540 -1.54 39.52 -9.69
CA GLY A 540 -0.73 39.42 -10.90
C GLY A 540 0.78 39.58 -10.67
N SER A 541 1.18 40.52 -9.81
CA SER A 541 2.59 40.72 -9.42
C SER A 541 3.05 39.73 -8.34
N PHE A 542 2.11 39.14 -7.58
CA PHE A 542 2.42 38.18 -6.53
C PHE A 542 2.86 36.82 -7.11
N ILE A 543 2.29 36.38 -8.24
CA ILE A 543 2.67 35.12 -8.91
C ILE A 543 4.17 35.06 -9.23
N PRO A 544 4.76 36.01 -10.01
CA PRO A 544 6.18 35.97 -10.31
C PRO A 544 7.04 36.15 -9.06
N ALA A 545 6.64 37.03 -8.14
CA ALA A 545 7.33 37.20 -6.87
C ALA A 545 7.39 35.90 -6.05
N LEU A 546 6.29 35.16 -5.97
CA LEU A 546 6.26 33.86 -5.29
C LEU A 546 7.23 32.86 -5.92
N ILE A 547 7.26 32.80 -7.25
CA ILE A 547 8.18 31.90 -7.98
C ILE A 547 9.64 32.29 -7.69
N ASP A 548 9.97 33.58 -7.71
CA ASP A 548 11.30 34.09 -7.37
C ASP A 548 11.70 33.74 -5.93
N GLU A 549 10.81 33.98 -4.96
CA GLU A 549 11.10 33.69 -3.56
C GLU A 549 11.23 32.18 -3.31
N ILE A 550 10.45 31.33 -3.99
CA ILE A 550 10.66 29.87 -3.97
C ILE A 550 12.03 29.52 -4.53
N ALA A 551 12.49 30.17 -5.60
CA ALA A 551 13.80 29.90 -6.19
C ALA A 551 14.95 30.34 -5.27
N ASN A 552 14.80 31.46 -4.56
CA ASN A 552 15.85 32.08 -3.77
C ASN A 552 15.92 31.61 -2.30
N LEU A 553 14.84 31.04 -1.75
CA LEU A 553 14.77 30.66 -0.34
C LEU A 553 15.83 29.62 0.04
N ASP A 554 16.70 29.97 0.99
CA ASP A 554 17.79 29.13 1.49
C ASP A 554 17.49 28.48 2.85
N ALA A 555 18.35 27.56 3.26
CA ALA A 555 18.23 26.81 4.51
C ALA A 555 18.21 27.73 5.75
N ASP A 556 19.04 28.78 5.76
CA ASP A 556 19.10 29.73 6.87
C ASP A 556 17.81 30.52 7.02
N THR A 557 17.23 30.96 5.90
CA THR A 557 15.94 31.67 5.88
C THR A 557 14.82 30.75 6.33
N LEU A 558 14.77 29.51 5.83
CA LEU A 558 13.81 28.51 6.26
C LEU A 558 13.88 28.32 7.78
N ARG A 559 15.08 28.07 8.32
CA ARG A 559 15.31 27.84 9.74
C ARG A 559 14.84 29.02 10.61
N LYS A 560 15.09 30.26 10.17
CA LYS A 560 14.73 31.48 10.93
C LYS A 560 13.24 31.79 10.89
N ARG A 561 12.57 31.51 9.78
CA ARG A 561 11.16 31.89 9.53
C ARG A 561 10.17 30.77 9.86
N ALA A 562 10.61 29.51 9.90
CA ALA A 562 9.74 28.37 10.18
C ALA A 562 9.09 28.47 11.56
N LYS A 563 7.77 28.25 11.59
CA LYS A 563 6.96 28.18 12.81
C LYS A 563 6.22 26.85 12.81
N VAL A 564 6.83 25.86 13.48
CA VAL A 564 6.32 24.49 13.58
C VAL A 564 6.29 24.08 15.04
N ARG A 565 5.21 23.43 15.47
CA ARG A 565 5.09 22.85 16.81
C ARG A 565 4.28 21.57 16.78
N LEU A 566 4.53 20.65 17.71
CA LEU A 566 3.71 19.46 17.92
C LEU A 566 2.38 19.82 18.63
N ALA A 567 1.31 19.10 18.27
CA ALA A 567 -0.05 19.27 18.80
C ALA A 567 -0.26 18.66 20.19
#